data_AF-A0A914USN4-F1
#
_entry.id   AF-A0A914USN4-F1
#
_cell.length_a   1.000
_cell.length_b   1.000
_cell.length_c   1.000
_cell.angle_alpha   90.00
_cell.angle_beta   90.00
_cell.angle_gamma   90.00
#
_symmetry.space_group_name_H-M   'P 1'
#
loop_
_entity.id
_entity.type
_entity.pdbx_description
1 polymer ?
#
loop_
_entity_poly.entity_id
_entity_poly.type
_entity_poly.pdbx_seq_one_letter_code
_entity_poly.pdbx_strand_id
1 'polypeptide(L)'
;MVDYLESEFDKIRLRAFKRRLAGHPLYDFWLEILTDKTRWEKMFASDGLAPTQMVSLVFQWAMINGYFEMVKFLWGKVTDAQREYIGMLQWRKVCFKAKAGEVMKFLCGELCQVNAVGLARITWNTFYTALHFTLHEPTPSERSDNMRKLEFLLANCCPTLRAAMLAAENYRGLTDAFLYKDNETFNLFLEHLNVKQLRHARELVDRVIDRKPSDELKWFRQLLMRRQVTIE
;
A
#
# COMPACT_ATOMS: atom_id res chain seq x y z
N MET A 1 22.48 7.74 18.83
CA MET A 1 22.29 6.27 18.83
C MET A 1 23.55 5.51 18.39
N VAL A 2 24.70 6.18 18.18
CA VAL A 2 25.97 5.53 17.78
C VAL A 2 26.94 5.40 18.96
N ASP A 3 26.75 6.19 20.03
CA ASP A 3 27.67 6.25 21.18
C ASP A 3 27.45 5.17 22.25
N TYR A 4 26.48 4.25 22.07
CA TYR A 4 26.19 3.18 23.04
C TYR A 4 26.82 1.82 22.69
N LEU A 5 27.54 1.71 21.57
CA LEU A 5 28.19 0.46 21.15
C LEU A 5 29.63 0.31 21.65
N GLU A 6 30.05 1.10 22.64
CA GLU A 6 31.44 1.12 23.17
C GLU A 6 31.86 -0.13 23.95
N SER A 7 30.95 -1.08 24.20
CA SER A 7 31.35 -2.41 24.68
C SER A 7 31.31 -3.41 23.52
N GLU A 8 32.46 -3.94 23.11
CA GLU A 8 32.52 -5.06 22.17
C GLU A 8 31.57 -6.16 22.65
N PHE A 9 30.53 -6.47 21.87
CA PHE A 9 29.64 -7.57 22.20
C PHE A 9 30.46 -8.87 22.24
N ASP A 10 30.38 -9.62 23.34
CA ASP A 10 31.17 -10.83 23.55
C ASP A 10 31.05 -11.78 22.34
N LYS A 11 32.19 -12.04 21.67
CA LYS A 11 32.30 -12.89 20.48
C LYS A 11 31.79 -14.32 20.71
N ILE A 12 31.81 -14.82 21.95
CA ILE A 12 31.27 -16.14 22.30
C ILE A 12 29.74 -16.09 22.30
N ARG A 13 29.14 -15.09 22.95
CA ARG A 13 27.69 -14.87 22.94
C ARG A 13 27.17 -14.61 21.53
N LEU A 14 27.88 -13.81 20.73
CA LEU A 14 27.48 -13.53 19.35
C LEU A 14 27.47 -14.81 18.50
N ARG A 15 28.47 -15.69 18.67
CA ARG A 15 28.47 -17.01 18.00
C ARG A 15 27.32 -17.89 18.46
N ALA A 16 27.00 -17.89 19.76
CA ALA A 16 25.84 -18.62 20.28
C ALA A 16 24.52 -18.08 19.72
N PHE A 17 24.35 -16.76 19.64
CA PHE A 17 23.18 -16.14 19.03
C PHE A 17 23.08 -16.45 17.54
N LYS A 18 24.16 -16.32 16.77
CA LYS A 18 24.17 -16.71 15.35
C LYS A 18 23.75 -18.17 15.16
N ARG A 19 24.18 -19.10 16.01
CA ARG A 19 23.74 -20.51 15.93
C ARG A 19 22.24 -20.70 16.20
N ARG A 20 21.62 -19.86 17.04
CA ARG A 20 20.22 -20.01 17.46
C ARG A 20 19.22 -19.20 16.65
N LEU A 21 19.64 -18.04 16.14
CA LEU A 21 18.77 -17.03 15.56
C LEU A 21 19.03 -16.79 14.06
N ALA A 22 20.07 -17.41 13.49
CA ALA A 22 20.38 -17.23 12.08
C ALA A 22 19.25 -17.68 11.16
N GLY A 23 19.16 -17.03 10.00
CA GLY A 23 18.16 -17.31 8.98
C GLY A 23 16.88 -16.47 9.13
N HIS A 24 16.79 -15.64 10.17
CA HIS A 24 15.76 -14.62 10.28
C HIS A 24 16.31 -13.25 9.88
N PRO A 25 15.74 -12.55 8.86
CA PRO A 25 16.29 -11.32 8.31
C PRO A 25 16.60 -10.23 9.34
N LEU A 26 15.72 -10.06 10.34
CA LEU A 26 15.91 -9.08 11.41
C LEU A 26 17.10 -9.44 12.32
N TYR A 27 17.24 -10.71 12.67
CA TYR A 27 18.30 -11.14 13.59
C TYR A 27 19.64 -11.16 12.87
N ASP A 28 19.68 -11.62 11.62
CA ASP A 28 20.89 -11.59 10.80
C ASP A 28 21.40 -10.15 10.64
N PHE A 29 20.50 -9.19 10.40
CA PHE A 29 20.83 -7.77 10.33
C PHE A 29 21.48 -7.26 11.62
N TRP A 30 20.83 -7.44 12.77
CA TRP A 30 21.36 -6.94 14.04
C TRP A 30 22.64 -7.67 14.49
N LEU A 31 22.71 -8.99 14.29
CA LEU A 31 23.92 -9.76 14.65
C LEU A 31 25.11 -9.38 13.78
N GLU A 32 24.90 -8.98 12.53
CA GLU A 32 25.97 -8.48 11.68
C GLU A 32 26.49 -7.12 12.16
N ILE A 33 25.60 -6.22 12.55
CA ILE A 33 25.93 -4.92 13.13
C ILE A 33 26.73 -5.07 14.43
N LEU A 34 26.31 -5.98 15.30
CA LEU A 34 26.98 -6.26 16.57
C LEU A 34 28.35 -6.95 16.39
N THR A 35 28.72 -7.33 15.16
CA THR A 35 30.00 -8.00 14.89
C THR A 35 31.17 -7.00 14.83
N ASP A 36 30.99 -5.86 14.16
CA ASP A 36 32.03 -4.84 13.96
C ASP A 36 31.40 -3.52 13.48
N LYS A 37 31.89 -2.38 13.97
CA LYS A 37 31.52 -1.04 13.52
C LYS A 37 31.80 -0.82 12.03
N THR A 38 32.86 -1.39 11.47
CA THR A 38 33.15 -1.26 10.03
C THR A 38 32.14 -1.96 9.14
N ARG A 39 31.46 -3.00 9.66
CA ARG A 39 30.40 -3.71 8.94
C ARG A 39 29.15 -2.86 8.78
N TRP A 40 28.85 -2.00 9.76
CA TRP A 40 27.75 -1.06 9.65
C TRP A 40 27.88 -0.17 8.41
N GLU A 41 29.04 0.45 8.21
CA GLU A 41 29.27 1.35 7.08
C GLU A 41 29.23 0.59 5.75
N LYS A 42 29.92 -0.56 5.67
CA LYS A 42 29.95 -1.40 4.46
C LYS A 42 28.57 -1.93 4.06
N MET A 43 27.69 -2.17 5.03
CA MET A 43 26.35 -2.72 4.79
C MET A 43 25.46 -1.78 3.99
N PHE A 44 25.66 -0.46 4.13
CA PHE A 44 24.90 0.58 3.43
C PHE A 44 25.68 1.25 2.30
N ALA A 45 26.98 0.98 2.15
CA ALA A 45 27.86 1.54 1.11
C ALA A 45 27.63 0.96 -0.31
N SER A 46 26.43 0.49 -0.62
CA SER A 46 26.11 -0.02 -1.97
C SER A 46 25.77 1.15 -2.89
N ASP A 47 26.58 1.34 -3.93
CA ASP A 47 26.28 2.27 -5.04
C ASP A 47 25.33 1.66 -6.09
N GLY A 48 24.96 0.38 -5.91
CA GLY A 48 24.05 -0.32 -6.82
C GLY A 48 22.59 0.12 -6.69
N LEU A 49 21.80 -0.17 -7.73
CA LEU A 49 20.35 0.07 -7.76
C LEU A 49 19.62 -0.64 -6.60
N ALA A 50 20.13 -1.79 -6.15
CA ALA A 50 19.63 -2.50 -4.99
C ALA A 50 20.56 -2.30 -3.78
N PRO A 51 20.01 -2.20 -2.56
CA PRO A 51 20.80 -2.34 -1.34
C PRO A 51 21.49 -3.71 -1.30
N THR A 52 22.45 -3.87 -0.39
CA THR A 52 23.02 -5.19 -0.09
C THR A 52 21.91 -6.19 0.24
N GLN A 53 22.15 -7.49 -0.02
CA GLN A 53 21.15 -8.53 0.19
C GLN A 53 20.58 -8.51 1.62
N MET A 54 21.44 -8.31 2.62
CA MET A 54 21.03 -8.24 4.02
C MET A 54 20.07 -7.07 4.28
N VAL A 55 20.43 -5.86 3.84
CA VAL A 55 19.56 -4.67 3.96
C VAL A 55 18.25 -4.90 3.21
N SER A 56 18.31 -5.44 2.00
CA SER A 56 17.13 -5.75 1.21
C SER A 56 16.19 -6.72 1.93
N LEU A 57 16.70 -7.78 2.54
CA LEU A 57 15.89 -8.77 3.25
C LEU A 57 15.21 -8.20 4.50
N VAL A 58 15.96 -7.49 5.35
CA VAL A 58 15.38 -6.89 6.58
C VAL A 58 14.36 -5.80 6.22
N PHE A 59 14.60 -5.04 5.15
CA PHE A 59 13.70 -3.98 4.72
C PHE A 59 12.39 -4.55 4.19
N GLN A 60 12.45 -5.55 3.32
CA GLN A 60 11.25 -6.27 2.85
C GLN A 60 10.46 -6.87 4.00
N TRP A 61 11.15 -7.52 4.94
CA TRP A 61 10.52 -8.11 6.10
C TRP A 61 9.85 -7.06 6.99
N ALA A 62 10.52 -5.93 7.25
CA ALA A 62 9.98 -4.84 8.06
C ALA A 62 8.73 -4.22 7.44
N MET A 63 8.75 -3.99 6.11
CA MET A 63 7.60 -3.45 5.38
C MET A 63 6.39 -4.38 5.45
N ILE A 64 6.59 -5.67 5.20
CA ILE A 64 5.47 -6.65 5.16
C ILE A 64 4.87 -6.88 6.55
N ASN A 65 5.70 -6.90 7.59
CA ASN A 65 5.25 -7.20 8.95
C ASN A 65 4.87 -5.94 9.76
N GLY A 66 5.00 -4.75 9.19
CA GLY A 66 4.51 -3.52 9.84
C GLY A 66 5.45 -2.90 10.86
N TYR A 67 6.76 -3.17 10.79
CA TYR A 67 7.75 -2.57 11.70
C TYR A 67 8.10 -1.14 11.28
N PHE A 68 7.23 -0.18 11.60
CA PHE A 68 7.30 1.20 11.11
C PHE A 68 8.63 1.89 11.38
N GLU A 69 9.13 1.84 12.62
CA GLU A 69 10.40 2.49 12.97
C GLU A 69 11.59 1.88 12.22
N MET A 70 11.57 0.55 11.99
CA MET A 70 12.60 -0.11 11.18
C MET A 70 12.51 0.31 9.70
N VAL A 71 11.29 0.40 9.15
CA VAL A 71 11.07 0.90 7.78
C VAL A 71 11.62 2.32 7.64
N LYS A 72 11.28 3.22 8.57
CA LYS A 72 11.73 4.62 8.55
C LYS A 72 13.25 4.73 8.71
N PHE A 73 13.82 3.94 9.62
CA PHE A 73 15.26 3.88 9.82
C PHE A 73 15.99 3.43 8.55
N LEU A 74 15.58 2.30 7.95
CA LEU A 74 16.20 1.77 6.74
C LEU A 74 16.01 2.71 5.55
N TRP A 75 14.82 3.31 5.42
CA TRP A 75 14.53 4.31 4.38
C TRP A 75 15.55 5.45 4.40
N GLY A 76 15.85 6.00 5.59
CA GLY A 76 16.84 7.07 5.75
C GLY A 76 18.30 6.66 5.49
N LYS A 77 18.59 5.36 5.32
CA LYS A 77 19.95 4.83 5.13
C LYS A 77 20.25 4.36 3.71
N VAL A 78 19.24 4.24 2.86
CA VAL A 78 19.39 3.84 1.45
C VAL A 78 19.25 5.05 0.52
N THR A 79 19.75 4.93 -0.71
CA THR A 79 19.64 5.97 -1.74
C THR A 79 18.23 6.04 -2.33
N ASP A 80 17.87 7.14 -3.01
CA ASP A 80 16.54 7.28 -3.64
C ASP A 80 16.25 6.19 -4.67
N ALA A 81 17.25 5.82 -5.48
CA ALA A 81 17.11 4.74 -6.45
C ALA A 81 16.79 3.39 -5.76
N GLN A 82 17.43 3.12 -4.62
CA GLN A 82 17.18 1.93 -3.82
C GLN A 82 15.80 1.96 -3.14
N ARG A 83 15.37 3.13 -2.65
CA ARG A 83 14.03 3.35 -2.08
C ARG A 83 12.95 3.04 -3.11
N GLU A 84 13.08 3.59 -4.32
CA GLU A 84 12.15 3.32 -5.42
C GLU A 84 12.12 1.84 -5.74
N TYR A 85 13.29 1.24 -5.99
CA TYR A 85 13.41 -0.16 -6.38
C TYR A 85 12.74 -1.09 -5.36
N ILE A 86 13.11 -0.98 -4.08
CA ILE A 86 12.60 -1.89 -3.05
C ILE A 86 11.14 -1.62 -2.69
N GLY A 87 10.76 -0.35 -2.64
CA GLY A 87 9.39 0.05 -2.31
C GLY A 87 8.42 -0.38 -3.40
N MET A 88 8.75 -0.15 -4.67
CA MET A 88 7.94 -0.60 -5.80
C MET A 88 7.84 -2.13 -5.87
N LEU A 89 8.96 -2.83 -5.62
CA LEU A 89 8.99 -4.31 -5.60
C LEU A 89 8.06 -4.89 -4.53
N GLN A 90 7.99 -4.28 -3.34
CA GLN A 90 7.12 -4.77 -2.25
C GLN A 90 5.73 -4.17 -2.26
N TRP A 91 5.47 -3.11 -3.03
CA TRP A 91 4.23 -2.34 -2.94
C TRP A 91 2.97 -3.19 -3.03
N ARG A 92 2.92 -4.13 -3.99
CA ARG A 92 1.81 -5.07 -4.13
C ARG A 92 1.56 -5.88 -2.85
N LYS A 93 2.61 -6.32 -2.16
CA LYS A 93 2.49 -7.04 -0.89
C LYS A 93 2.07 -6.10 0.23
N VAL A 94 2.58 -4.87 0.26
CA VAL A 94 2.18 -3.87 1.26
C VAL A 94 0.68 -3.58 1.17
N CYS A 95 0.13 -3.40 -0.04
CA CYS A 95 -1.28 -3.11 -0.26
C CYS A 95 -2.25 -4.12 0.41
N PHE A 96 -1.88 -5.40 0.53
CA PHE A 96 -2.79 -6.45 1.03
C PHE A 96 -2.27 -7.31 2.18
N LYS A 97 -0.96 -7.33 2.44
CA LYS A 97 -0.37 -8.08 3.57
C LYS A 97 -0.05 -7.20 4.76
N ALA A 98 0.26 -5.92 4.55
CA ALA A 98 0.58 -5.02 5.65
C ALA A 98 -0.70 -4.65 6.38
N LYS A 99 -0.90 -5.21 7.57
CA LYS A 99 -1.97 -4.79 8.50
C LYS A 99 -1.68 -3.44 9.16
N ALA A 100 -0.47 -2.91 8.96
CA ALA A 100 0.02 -1.68 9.58
C ALA A 100 -0.24 -0.48 8.67
N GLY A 101 -1.26 0.31 9.01
CA GLY A 101 -1.62 1.53 8.28
C GLY A 101 -0.50 2.57 8.25
N GLU A 102 0.33 2.65 9.29
CA GLU A 102 1.45 3.62 9.36
C GLU A 102 2.52 3.35 8.31
N VAL A 103 2.94 2.09 8.16
CA VAL A 103 3.88 1.69 7.09
C VAL A 103 3.30 1.99 5.73
N MET A 104 2.01 1.68 5.52
CA MET A 104 1.33 1.95 4.26
C MET A 104 1.30 3.45 3.95
N LYS A 105 0.86 4.29 4.90
CA LYS A 105 0.79 5.74 4.74
C LYS A 105 2.15 6.35 4.41
N PHE A 106 3.18 5.94 5.15
CA PHE A 106 4.55 6.40 4.94
C PHE A 106 5.06 6.02 3.55
N LEU A 107 5.04 4.72 3.21
CA LEU A 107 5.51 4.25 1.91
C LEU A 107 4.69 4.85 0.76
N CYS A 108 3.38 5.00 0.92
CA CYS A 108 2.53 5.65 -0.07
C CYS A 108 2.95 7.09 -0.33
N GLY A 109 3.19 7.87 0.73
CA GLY A 109 3.63 9.26 0.61
C GLY A 109 4.96 9.37 -0.13
N GLU A 110 5.95 8.61 0.34
CA GLU A 110 7.30 8.66 -0.20
C GLU A 110 7.37 8.12 -1.64
N LEU A 111 6.78 6.96 -1.92
CA LEU A 111 6.80 6.38 -3.28
C LEU A 111 5.96 7.19 -4.27
N CYS A 112 4.92 7.87 -3.82
CA CYS A 112 4.13 8.72 -4.70
C CYS A 112 4.92 9.96 -5.14
N GLN A 113 5.81 10.49 -4.30
CA GLN A 113 6.73 11.58 -4.69
C GLN A 113 7.75 11.12 -5.73
N VAL A 114 8.20 9.87 -5.65
CA VAL A 114 9.18 9.31 -6.59
C VAL A 114 8.53 8.90 -7.92
N ASN A 115 7.44 8.15 -7.88
CA ASN A 115 6.83 7.55 -9.07
C ASN A 115 5.32 7.34 -8.91
N ALA A 116 4.56 8.44 -8.87
CA ALA A 116 3.10 8.40 -8.73
C ALA A 116 2.40 7.53 -9.79
N VAL A 117 2.85 7.59 -11.05
CA VAL A 117 2.21 6.88 -12.17
C VAL A 117 2.42 5.36 -12.04
N GLY A 118 3.67 4.94 -11.80
CA GLY A 118 4.00 3.53 -11.57
C GLY A 118 3.26 2.97 -10.37
N LEU A 119 3.23 3.74 -9.27
CA LEU A 119 2.53 3.38 -8.04
C LEU A 119 1.03 3.22 -8.29
N ALA A 120 0.40 4.18 -8.99
CA ALA A 120 -1.02 4.13 -9.34
C ALA A 120 -1.36 2.90 -10.17
N ARG A 121 -0.54 2.54 -11.16
CA ARG A 121 -0.76 1.33 -11.98
C ARG A 121 -0.71 0.04 -11.17
N ILE A 122 0.32 -0.13 -10.32
CA ILE A 122 0.43 -1.33 -9.48
C ILE A 122 -0.74 -1.40 -8.49
N THR A 123 -1.09 -0.26 -7.89
CA THR A 123 -2.20 -0.15 -6.94
C THR A 123 -3.52 -0.50 -7.61
N TRP A 124 -3.79 0.06 -8.80
CA TRP A 124 -5.00 -0.23 -9.58
C TRP A 124 -5.15 -1.71 -9.90
N ASN A 125 -4.12 -2.35 -10.46
CA ASN A 125 -4.20 -3.79 -10.80
C ASN A 125 -4.55 -4.64 -9.57
N THR A 126 -3.97 -4.27 -8.44
CA THR A 126 -4.15 -4.96 -7.16
C THR A 126 -5.56 -4.70 -6.60
N PHE A 127 -5.99 -3.45 -6.57
CA PHE A 127 -7.31 -2.99 -6.14
C PHE A 127 -8.44 -3.57 -6.99
N TYR A 128 -8.35 -3.45 -8.32
CA TYR A 128 -9.39 -3.89 -9.24
C TYR A 128 -9.53 -5.42 -9.22
N THR A 129 -8.44 -6.17 -9.00
CA THR A 129 -8.53 -7.61 -8.76
C THR A 129 -9.39 -7.93 -7.54
N ALA A 130 -9.17 -7.24 -6.41
CA ALA A 130 -9.98 -7.44 -5.21
C ALA A 130 -11.44 -7.02 -5.42
N LEU A 131 -11.66 -5.88 -6.07
CA LEU A 131 -12.99 -5.40 -6.44
C LEU A 131 -13.74 -6.39 -7.33
N HIS A 132 -13.09 -6.89 -8.38
CA HIS A 132 -13.69 -7.86 -9.28
C HIS A 132 -14.17 -9.11 -8.53
N PHE A 133 -13.36 -9.64 -7.61
CA PHE A 133 -13.75 -10.77 -6.77
C PHE A 133 -14.87 -10.42 -5.78
N THR A 134 -14.95 -9.17 -5.30
CA THR A 134 -16.11 -8.71 -4.49
C THR A 134 -17.41 -8.70 -5.29
N LEU A 135 -17.36 -8.31 -6.58
CA LEU A 135 -18.56 -8.13 -7.39
C LEU A 135 -19.09 -9.43 -8.02
N HIS A 136 -18.25 -10.45 -8.21
CA HIS A 136 -18.60 -11.67 -8.95
C HIS A 136 -18.78 -12.88 -8.02
N GLU A 137 -19.97 -12.98 -7.43
CA GLU A 137 -20.42 -14.12 -6.61
C GLU A 137 -19.39 -14.64 -5.57
N PRO A 138 -18.80 -13.77 -4.73
CA PRO A 138 -17.90 -14.23 -3.68
C PRO A 138 -18.66 -15.02 -2.62
N THR A 139 -17.96 -15.96 -1.97
CA THR A 139 -18.44 -16.45 -0.67
C THR A 139 -18.51 -15.29 0.33
N PRO A 140 -19.37 -15.34 1.37
CA PRO A 140 -19.45 -14.29 2.37
C PRO A 140 -18.10 -13.95 3.04
N SER A 141 -17.26 -14.97 3.25
CA SER A 141 -15.90 -14.78 3.81
C SER A 141 -14.99 -14.02 2.84
N GLU A 142 -14.98 -14.40 1.56
CA GLU A 142 -14.16 -13.72 0.55
C GLU A 142 -14.61 -12.28 0.34
N ARG A 143 -15.93 -12.04 0.34
CA ARG A 143 -16.49 -10.69 0.26
C ARG A 143 -15.99 -9.82 1.39
N SER A 144 -16.12 -10.29 2.64
CA SER A 144 -15.66 -9.57 3.83
C SER A 144 -14.16 -9.27 3.78
N ASP A 145 -13.34 -10.26 3.42
CA ASP A 145 -11.90 -10.09 3.31
C ASP A 145 -11.50 -9.11 2.20
N ASN A 146 -12.17 -9.14 1.05
CA ASN A 146 -11.88 -8.23 -0.05
C ASN A 146 -12.37 -6.82 0.26
N MET A 147 -13.55 -6.65 0.86
CA MET A 147 -14.04 -5.35 1.31
C MET A 147 -13.08 -4.72 2.32
N ARG A 148 -12.63 -5.48 3.32
CA ARG A 148 -11.63 -5.00 4.29
C ARG A 148 -10.34 -4.52 3.61
N LYS A 149 -9.89 -5.20 2.55
CA LYS A 149 -8.71 -4.79 1.77
C LYS A 149 -8.96 -3.48 1.00
N LEU A 150 -10.13 -3.32 0.39
CA LEU A 150 -10.50 -2.10 -0.34
C LEU A 150 -10.56 -0.90 0.63
N GLU A 151 -11.25 -1.06 1.76
CA GLU A 151 -11.33 -0.05 2.82
C GLU A 151 -9.96 0.34 3.35
N PHE A 152 -9.15 -0.66 3.70
CA PHE A 152 -7.79 -0.43 4.20
C PHE A 152 -6.95 0.36 3.19
N LEU A 153 -7.03 0.02 1.90
CA LEU A 153 -6.29 0.72 0.86
C LEU A 153 -6.76 2.18 0.73
N LEU A 154 -8.07 2.40 0.65
CA LEU A 154 -8.65 3.74 0.48
C LEU A 154 -8.35 4.66 1.67
N ALA A 155 -8.37 4.12 2.89
CA ALA A 155 -8.10 4.86 4.13
C ALA A 155 -6.62 5.22 4.33
N ASN A 156 -5.69 4.42 3.79
CA ASN A 156 -4.25 4.58 4.04
C ASN A 156 -3.47 5.14 2.84
N CYS A 157 -4.06 5.19 1.64
CA CYS A 157 -3.45 5.85 0.49
C CYS A 157 -3.45 7.37 0.62
N CYS A 158 -2.35 7.99 0.17
CA CYS A 158 -2.25 9.44 0.04
C CYS A 158 -3.32 9.98 -0.94
N PRO A 159 -3.74 11.25 -0.82
CA PRO A 159 -4.80 11.82 -1.66
C PRO A 159 -4.53 11.69 -3.16
N THR A 160 -3.28 11.90 -3.59
CA THR A 160 -2.86 11.80 -4.99
C THR A 160 -3.09 10.40 -5.54
N LEU A 161 -2.59 9.37 -4.84
CA LEU A 161 -2.74 7.99 -5.27
C LEU A 161 -4.20 7.54 -5.25
N ARG A 162 -4.95 7.94 -4.21
CA ARG A 162 -6.38 7.62 -4.08
C ARG A 162 -7.20 8.20 -5.24
N ALA A 163 -6.96 9.47 -5.57
CA ALA A 163 -7.63 10.13 -6.67
C ALA A 163 -7.29 9.46 -8.02
N ALA A 164 -6.01 9.18 -8.28
CA ALA A 164 -5.56 8.50 -9.48
C ALA A 164 -6.16 7.09 -9.61
N MET A 165 -6.19 6.33 -8.52
CA MET A 165 -6.75 4.98 -8.47
C MET A 165 -8.26 4.96 -8.72
N LEU A 166 -9.03 5.84 -8.09
CA LEU A 166 -10.49 5.90 -8.27
C LEU A 166 -10.90 6.41 -9.66
N ALA A 167 -10.04 7.20 -10.32
CA ALA A 167 -10.26 7.66 -11.69
C ALA A 167 -9.71 6.71 -12.77
N ALA A 168 -9.02 5.64 -12.37
CA ALA A 168 -8.39 4.71 -13.30
C ALA A 168 -9.40 4.09 -14.27
N GLU A 169 -8.95 3.87 -15.50
CA GLU A 169 -9.77 3.32 -16.60
C GLU A 169 -11.12 4.04 -16.76
N ASN A 170 -11.13 5.36 -16.61
CA ASN A 170 -12.33 6.20 -16.69
C ASN A 170 -13.39 5.84 -15.63
N TYR A 171 -12.95 5.77 -14.37
CA TYR A 171 -13.79 5.45 -13.20
C TYR A 171 -14.40 4.04 -13.23
N ARG A 172 -13.72 3.08 -13.86
CA ARG A 172 -14.22 1.72 -14.08
C ARG A 172 -14.71 1.04 -12.80
N GLY A 173 -13.97 1.18 -11.70
CA GLY A 173 -14.36 0.55 -10.43
C GLY A 173 -15.71 1.05 -9.92
N LEU A 174 -15.96 2.36 -10.01
CA LEU A 174 -17.23 2.95 -9.62
C LEU A 174 -18.37 2.55 -10.55
N THR A 175 -18.13 2.56 -11.87
CA THR A 175 -19.14 2.16 -12.85
C THR A 175 -19.51 0.68 -12.71
N ASP A 176 -18.55 -0.19 -12.38
CA ASP A 176 -18.83 -1.60 -12.14
C ASP A 176 -19.65 -1.76 -10.86
N ALA A 177 -19.25 -1.16 -9.73
CA ALA A 177 -20.06 -1.20 -8.51
C ALA A 177 -21.50 -0.72 -8.74
N PHE A 178 -21.68 0.31 -9.58
CA PHE A 178 -22.98 0.80 -10.01
C PHE A 178 -23.76 -0.21 -10.87
N LEU A 179 -23.14 -0.79 -11.89
CA LEU A 179 -23.76 -1.73 -12.83
C LEU A 179 -24.16 -3.06 -12.16
N TYR A 180 -23.30 -3.57 -11.28
CA TYR A 180 -23.57 -4.77 -10.47
C TYR A 180 -24.48 -4.48 -9.27
N LYS A 181 -24.86 -3.21 -9.05
CA LYS A 181 -25.76 -2.78 -7.97
C LYS A 181 -25.23 -3.16 -6.59
N ASP A 182 -23.90 -3.12 -6.43
CA ASP A 182 -23.27 -3.41 -5.15
C ASP A 182 -23.24 -2.15 -4.28
N ASN A 183 -24.24 -2.05 -3.40
CA ASN A 183 -24.46 -0.87 -2.56
C ASN A 183 -23.27 -0.57 -1.63
N GLU A 184 -22.68 -1.62 -1.06
CA GLU A 184 -21.59 -1.53 -0.09
C GLU A 184 -20.35 -0.91 -0.73
N THR A 185 -19.90 -1.49 -1.85
CA THR A 185 -18.75 -0.99 -2.62
C THR A 185 -19.00 0.40 -3.20
N PHE A 186 -20.21 0.65 -3.70
CA PHE A 186 -20.54 1.95 -4.28
C PHE A 186 -20.47 3.07 -3.23
N ASN A 187 -21.04 2.87 -2.03
CA ASN A 187 -20.94 3.85 -0.94
C ASN A 187 -19.50 4.04 -0.48
N LEU A 188 -18.73 2.97 -0.34
CA LEU A 188 -17.31 3.05 0.01
C LEU A 188 -16.54 3.99 -0.94
N PHE A 189 -16.83 3.92 -2.24
CA PHE A 189 -16.18 4.81 -3.21
C PHE A 189 -16.68 6.24 -3.10
N LEU A 190 -17.99 6.46 -2.95
CA LEU A 190 -18.57 7.80 -2.77
C LEU A 190 -18.00 8.56 -1.55
N GLU A 191 -17.60 7.84 -0.50
CA GLU A 191 -16.95 8.45 0.67
C GLU A 191 -15.58 9.05 0.35
N HIS A 192 -14.88 8.49 -0.65
CA HIS A 192 -13.48 8.79 -0.95
C HIS A 192 -13.27 9.62 -2.24
N LEU A 193 -14.31 9.86 -3.04
CA LEU A 193 -14.25 10.74 -4.21
C LEU A 193 -14.21 12.22 -3.79
N ASN A 194 -13.37 13.01 -4.45
CA ASN A 194 -13.40 14.46 -4.31
C ASN A 194 -14.50 15.12 -5.16
N VAL A 195 -14.75 16.42 -4.95
CA VAL A 195 -15.81 17.18 -5.63
C VAL A 195 -15.72 17.06 -7.16
N LYS A 196 -14.52 17.19 -7.74
CA LYS A 196 -14.32 17.08 -9.19
C LYS A 196 -14.64 15.67 -9.69
N GLN A 197 -14.21 14.66 -8.95
CA GLN A 197 -14.47 13.26 -9.29
C GLN A 197 -15.96 12.89 -9.19
N LEU A 198 -16.69 13.44 -8.20
CA LEU A 198 -18.13 13.24 -8.07
C LEU A 198 -18.90 13.79 -9.27
N ARG A 199 -18.51 14.96 -9.80
CA ARG A 199 -19.12 15.52 -11.01
C ARG A 199 -18.93 14.61 -12.23
N HIS A 200 -17.71 14.12 -12.45
CA HIS A 200 -17.44 13.19 -13.56
C HIS A 200 -18.11 11.82 -13.39
N ALA A 201 -18.13 11.31 -12.16
CA ALA A 201 -18.86 10.09 -11.83
C ALA A 201 -20.35 10.22 -12.16
N ARG A 202 -20.96 11.36 -11.85
CA ARG A 202 -22.35 11.66 -12.21
C ARG A 202 -22.59 11.61 -13.71
N GLU A 203 -21.73 12.27 -14.49
CA GLU A 203 -21.83 12.27 -15.96
C GLU A 203 -21.73 10.85 -16.56
N LEU A 204 -20.98 9.96 -15.93
CA LEU A 204 -20.90 8.55 -16.32
C LEU A 204 -22.17 7.78 -15.96
N VAL A 205 -22.66 7.93 -14.73
CA VAL A 205 -23.88 7.29 -14.25
C VAL A 205 -25.11 7.75 -15.05
N ASP A 206 -25.23 9.05 -15.31
CA ASP A 206 -26.32 9.63 -16.12
C ASP A 206 -26.34 8.99 -17.53
N ARG A 207 -25.18 8.89 -18.19
CA ARG A 207 -25.06 8.21 -19.50
C ARG A 207 -25.47 6.75 -19.48
N VAL A 208 -25.23 6.02 -18.38
CA VAL A 208 -25.64 4.62 -18.25
C VAL A 208 -27.16 4.52 -18.08
N ILE A 209 -27.75 5.38 -17.25
CA ILE A 209 -29.19 5.40 -17.01
C ILE A 209 -29.97 5.77 -18.27
N ASP A 210 -29.49 6.75 -19.03
CA ASP A 210 -30.10 7.16 -20.29
C ASP A 210 -30.18 6.01 -21.30
N ARG A 211 -29.19 5.11 -21.28
CA ARG A 211 -29.15 3.92 -22.14
C ARG A 211 -29.96 2.75 -21.60
N LYS A 212 -29.99 2.56 -20.28
CA LYS A 212 -30.64 1.43 -19.62
C LYS A 212 -31.34 1.89 -18.34
N PRO A 213 -32.57 2.41 -18.45
CA PRO A 213 -33.31 2.89 -17.28
C PRO A 213 -33.68 1.71 -16.36
N SER A 214 -33.48 1.89 -15.07
CA SER A 214 -33.86 0.95 -14.01
C SER A 214 -34.09 1.73 -12.72
N ASP A 215 -35.14 1.39 -11.98
CA ASP A 215 -35.47 2.11 -10.74
C ASP A 215 -34.41 1.93 -9.65
N GLU A 216 -33.75 0.76 -9.60
CA GLU A 216 -32.58 0.53 -8.74
C GLU A 216 -31.42 1.44 -9.14
N LEU A 217 -31.12 1.57 -10.44
CA LEU A 217 -30.06 2.48 -10.90
C LEU A 217 -30.36 3.95 -10.59
N LYS A 218 -31.65 4.36 -10.65
CA LYS A 218 -32.08 5.69 -10.19
C LYS A 218 -31.82 5.90 -8.71
N TRP A 219 -32.00 4.87 -7.87
CA TRP A 219 -31.69 4.95 -6.44
C TRP A 219 -30.19 5.14 -6.19
N PHE A 220 -29.31 4.38 -6.85
CA PHE A 220 -27.86 4.57 -6.77
C PHE A 220 -27.43 5.97 -7.23
N ARG A 221 -28.06 6.49 -8.29
CA ARG A 221 -27.85 7.88 -8.73
C ARG A 221 -28.25 8.89 -7.64
N GLN A 222 -29.35 8.67 -6.92
CA GLN A 222 -29.74 9.55 -5.81
C GLN A 222 -28.72 9.55 -4.68
N LEU A 223 -28.09 8.41 -4.36
CA LEU A 223 -26.99 8.36 -3.38
C LEU A 223 -25.82 9.24 -3.81
N LEU A 224 -25.40 9.15 -5.07
CA LEU A 224 -24.35 9.98 -5.64
C LEU A 224 -24.70 11.48 -5.53
N MET A 225 -25.94 11.84 -5.91
CA MET A 225 -26.42 13.23 -5.83
C MET A 225 -26.41 13.76 -4.39
N ARG A 226 -26.87 12.96 -3.43
CA ARG A 226 -26.84 13.33 -2.00
C ARG A 226 -25.41 13.57 -1.53
N ARG A 227 -24.48 12.70 -1.93
CA ARG A 227 -23.07 12.87 -1.57
C ARG A 227 -22.48 14.14 -2.16
N GLN A 228 -22.78 14.45 -3.42
CA GLN A 228 -22.32 15.67 -4.08
C GLN A 228 -22.76 16.92 -3.30
N VAL A 229 -24.04 17.02 -2.92
CA VAL A 229 -24.58 18.14 -2.12
C VAL A 229 -23.93 18.24 -0.73
N THR A 230 -23.43 17.14 -0.18
CA THR A 230 -22.84 17.13 1.18
C THR A 230 -21.38 17.63 1.20
N ILE A 231 -20.67 17.58 0.06
CA ILE A 231 -19.24 17.99 -0.02
C ILE A 231 -19.09 19.33 -0.77
N GLU A 232 -20.10 19.78 -1.51
CA GLU A 232 -20.19 21.13 -2.10
C GLU A 232 -20.45 22.19 -1.02
#